data_AF-A0A4R0XFE2-F1
#
_entry.id   AF-A0A4R0XFE2-F1
#
_cell.length_a   1.000
_cell.length_b   1.000
_cell.length_c   1.000
_cell.angle_alpha   90.00
_cell.angle_beta   90.00
_cell.angle_gamma   90.00
#
_symmetry.space_group_name_H-M   'P 1'
#
loop_
_entity.id
_entity.type
_entity.pdbx_description
1 polymer ?
#
loop_
_entity_poly.entity_id
_entity_poly.type
_entity_poly.pdbx_seq_one_letter_code
_entity_poly.pdbx_strand_id
1 'polypeptide(L)'
;MQFLFAMRVKEDATPVTNEQRAMEVAYVKEKYALDTIRQVWTRADLPGACLLIEAADESAARATVEALPLMQAGKLEIQMFIPLLSYRGFAVAGQ
;
A
#
# COMPACT_ATOMS: atom_id res chain seq x y z
N MET A 1 2.31 -10.21 9.88
CA MET A 1 1.08 -9.46 10.24
C MET A 1 0.58 -8.78 8.99
N GLN A 2 -0.73 -8.52 8.89
CA GLN A 2 -1.30 -7.85 7.70
C GLN A 2 -1.82 -6.45 8.01
N PHE A 3 -1.65 -5.56 7.05
CA PHE A 3 -2.02 -4.16 7.15
C PHE A 3 -2.73 -3.72 5.88
N LEU A 4 -3.88 -3.06 6.04
CA LEU A 4 -4.59 -2.44 4.93
C LEU A 4 -4.20 -0.97 4.85
N PHE A 5 -3.76 -0.56 3.67
CA PHE A 5 -3.55 0.84 3.32
C PHE A 5 -4.52 1.26 2.23
N ALA A 6 -5.09 2.45 2.37
CA ALA A 6 -5.70 3.16 1.25
C ALA A 6 -5.04 4.53 1.10
N MET A 7 -4.58 4.82 -0.10
CA MET A 7 -3.93 6.07 -0.46
C MET A 7 -4.79 6.83 -1.46
N ARG A 8 -4.63 8.14 -1.48
CA ARG A 8 -5.19 9.01 -2.53
C ARG A 8 -4.11 9.91 -3.10
N VAL A 9 -4.30 10.35 -4.33
CA VAL A 9 -3.51 11.45 -4.90
C VAL A 9 -3.90 12.73 -4.16
N LYS A 10 -2.91 13.53 -3.74
CA LYS A 10 -3.17 14.81 -3.09
C LYS A 10 -3.82 15.78 -4.07
N GLU A 11 -4.68 16.65 -3.57
CA GLU A 11 -5.44 17.61 -4.38
C GLU A 11 -4.53 18.63 -5.10
N ASP A 12 -3.40 18.98 -4.49
CA ASP A 12 -2.39 19.91 -5.01
C ASP A 12 -1.21 19.19 -5.70
N ALA A 13 -1.27 17.87 -5.88
CA ALA A 13 -0.20 17.13 -6.52
C ALA A 13 -0.07 17.53 -8.00
N THR A 14 1.15 17.90 -8.42
CA THR A 14 1.41 18.10 -9.86
C THR A 14 1.22 16.78 -10.63
N PRO A 15 0.83 16.81 -11.91
CA PRO A 15 0.52 15.60 -12.67
C PRO A 15 1.64 14.55 -12.64
N VAL A 16 1.26 13.29 -12.49
CA VAL A 16 2.20 12.15 -12.49
C VAL A 16 2.70 11.92 -13.91
N THR A 17 4.02 11.95 -14.10
CA THR A 17 4.64 11.68 -15.41
C THR A 17 4.63 10.18 -15.74
N ASN A 18 4.86 9.84 -17.02
CA ASN A 18 4.95 8.44 -17.44
C ASN A 18 6.12 7.71 -16.78
N GLU A 19 7.25 8.39 -16.59
CA GLU A 19 8.43 7.84 -15.90
C GLU A 19 8.13 7.53 -14.43
N GLN A 20 7.51 8.47 -13.70
CA GLN A 20 7.09 8.25 -12.32
C GLN A 20 6.10 7.08 -12.19
N ARG A 21 5.17 6.97 -13.14
CA ARG A 21 4.24 5.83 -13.19
C ARG A 21 4.97 4.51 -13.44
N ALA A 22 5.97 4.49 -14.32
CA ALA A 22 6.76 3.29 -14.59
C ALA A 22 7.56 2.86 -13.36
N MET A 23 8.17 3.80 -12.64
CA MET A 23 8.88 3.55 -11.38
C MET A 23 7.93 2.99 -10.32
N GLU A 24 6.75 3.59 -10.14
CA GLU A 24 5.73 3.13 -9.20
C GLU A 24 5.32 1.68 -9.50
N VAL A 25 5.02 1.39 -10.78
CA VAL A 25 4.63 0.04 -11.21
C VAL A 25 5.76 -0.96 -10.99
N ALA A 26 7.01 -0.60 -11.27
CA ALA A 26 8.16 -1.47 -11.05
C ALA A 26 8.31 -1.82 -9.57
N TYR A 27 8.25 -0.81 -8.69
CA TYR A 27 8.33 -1.01 -7.23
C TYR A 27 7.20 -1.91 -6.71
N VAL A 28 5.94 -1.61 -7.10
CA VAL A 28 4.78 -2.40 -6.66
C VAL A 28 4.89 -3.85 -7.14
N LYS A 29 5.31 -4.07 -8.39
CA LYS A 29 5.51 -5.43 -8.93
C LYS A 29 6.61 -6.19 -8.19
N GLU A 30 7.73 -5.54 -7.87
CA GLU A 30 8.80 -6.14 -7.07
C GLU A 30 8.29 -6.58 -5.70
N LYS A 31 7.60 -5.69 -4.97
CA LYS A 31 7.06 -6.01 -3.64
C LYS A 31 5.95 -7.04 -3.68
N TYR A 32 5.17 -7.08 -4.76
CA TYR A 32 4.18 -8.13 -4.99
C TYR A 32 4.84 -9.49 -5.23
N ALA A 33 5.90 -9.54 -6.05
CA ALA A 33 6.66 -10.76 -6.31
C ALA A 33 7.36 -11.33 -5.07
N LEU A 34 7.67 -10.47 -4.08
CA LEU A 34 8.25 -10.83 -2.79
C LEU A 34 7.20 -11.09 -1.71
N ASP A 35 5.91 -11.21 -2.06
CA ASP A 35 4.81 -11.43 -1.13
C ASP A 35 4.65 -10.35 -0.03
N THR A 36 5.36 -9.22 -0.15
CA THR A 36 5.26 -8.08 0.78
C THR A 36 3.96 -7.33 0.54
N ILE A 37 3.63 -7.05 -0.72
CA ILE A 37 2.27 -6.61 -1.12
C ILE A 37 1.49 -7.86 -1.50
N ARG A 38 0.57 -8.29 -0.63
CA ARG A 38 -0.28 -9.47 -0.84
C ARG A 38 -1.37 -9.22 -1.87
N GLN A 39 -1.89 -7.99 -1.92
CA GLN A 39 -2.92 -7.57 -2.87
C GLN A 39 -2.78 -6.08 -3.18
N VAL A 40 -3.18 -5.68 -4.39
CA VAL A 40 -3.14 -4.29 -4.87
C VAL A 40 -4.34 -4.01 -5.76
N TRP A 41 -4.96 -2.84 -5.55
CA TRP A 41 -6.09 -2.37 -6.36
C TRP A 41 -5.98 -0.89 -6.65
N THR A 42 -6.46 -0.47 -7.81
CA THR A 42 -6.79 0.94 -8.08
C THR A 42 -8.16 1.25 -7.48
N ARG A 43 -8.26 2.43 -6.88
CA ARG A 43 -9.52 2.91 -6.31
C ARG A 43 -10.50 3.34 -7.40
N ALA A 44 -11.75 2.93 -7.26
CA ALA A 44 -12.82 3.27 -8.21
C ALA A 44 -13.54 4.59 -7.85
N ASP A 45 -13.44 5.01 -6.58
CA ASP A 45 -14.09 6.21 -6.04
C ASP A 45 -13.27 7.48 -6.27
N LEU A 46 -11.93 7.38 -6.22
CA LEU A 46 -11.02 8.50 -6.40
C LEU A 46 -9.63 8.05 -6.92
N PRO A 47 -8.79 8.97 -7.42
CA PRO A 47 -7.43 8.62 -7.83
C PRO A 47 -6.57 8.14 -6.65
N GLY A 48 -6.11 6.89 -6.71
CA GLY A 48 -5.30 6.29 -5.65
C GLY A 48 -5.29 4.77 -5.73
N ALA A 49 -4.77 4.14 -4.67
CA ALA A 49 -4.65 2.69 -4.61
C ALA A 49 -4.93 2.16 -3.19
N CYS A 50 -5.33 0.91 -3.11
CA CYS A 50 -5.43 0.14 -1.88
C CYS A 50 -4.42 -1.01 -1.91
N LEU A 51 -3.72 -1.23 -0.81
CA LEU A 51 -2.72 -2.28 -0.65
C LEU A 51 -3.01 -3.11 0.59
N LEU A 52 -2.92 -4.44 0.45
CA LEU A 52 -2.79 -5.36 1.57
C LEU A 52 -1.32 -5.73 1.71
N ILE A 53 -0.69 -5.35 2.83
CA ILE A 53 0.75 -5.53 3.06
C ILE A 53 0.97 -6.56 4.16
N GLU A 54 1.88 -7.50 3.94
CA GLU A 54 2.42 -8.40 4.95
C GLU A 54 3.73 -7.80 5.48
N ALA A 55 3.84 -7.63 6.79
CA ALA A 55 5.05 -7.13 7.45
C ALA A 55 5.19 -7.66 8.89
N ALA A 56 6.39 -7.54 9.46
CA ALA A 56 6.66 -7.96 10.84
C ALA A 56 5.94 -7.07 11.87
N ASP A 57 5.82 -5.78 11.59
CA ASP A 57 5.22 -4.77 12.45
C ASP A 57 4.71 -3.56 11.64
N GLU A 58 4.08 -2.61 12.33
CA GLU A 58 3.53 -1.39 11.72
C GLU A 58 4.59 -0.51 11.05
N SER A 59 5.80 -0.46 11.61
CA SER A 59 6.91 0.37 11.10
C SER A 59 7.37 -0.15 9.75
N ALA A 60 7.60 -1.46 9.63
CA ALA A 60 7.96 -2.11 8.38
C ALA A 60 6.85 -1.97 7.31
N ALA A 61 5.58 -2.05 7.72
CA ALA A 61 4.45 -1.85 6.82
C ALA A 61 4.42 -0.41 6.27
N ARG A 62 4.58 0.59 7.14
CA ARG A 62 4.65 2.01 6.75
C ARG A 62 5.84 2.29 5.85
N ALA A 63 7.02 1.75 6.18
CA ALA A 63 8.22 1.92 5.37
C ALA A 63 8.02 1.43 3.93
N THR A 64 7.24 0.36 3.71
CA THR A 64 6.91 -0.13 2.37
C THR A 64 6.08 0.91 1.58
N VAL A 65 5.12 1.56 2.24
CA VAL A 65 4.26 2.58 1.62
C VAL A 65 5.01 3.90 1.42
N GLU A 66 5.80 4.32 2.39
CA GLU A 66 6.62 5.54 2.35
C GLU A 66 7.73 5.45 1.29
N ALA A 67 8.17 4.24 0.94
CA ALA A 67 9.12 3.98 -0.13
C ALA A 67 8.50 3.91 -1.53
N LEU A 68 7.17 4.02 -1.67
CA LEU A 68 6.54 4.13 -2.99
C LEU A 68 7.07 5.38 -3.70
N PRO A 69 7.54 5.28 -4.96
CA PRO A 69 8.04 6.42 -5.73
C PRO A 69 7.08 7.62 -5.74
N LEU A 70 5.77 7.41 -5.88
CA LEU A 70 4.78 8.49 -5.85
C LEU A 70 4.53 9.05 -4.44
N MET A 71 4.74 8.27 -3.39
CA MET A 71 4.70 8.77 -2.02
C MET A 71 5.92 9.66 -1.73
N GLN A 72 7.12 9.22 -2.10
CA GLN A 72 8.36 10.01 -1.98
C GLN A 72 8.33 11.28 -2.81
N ALA A 73 7.72 11.23 -4.00
CA ALA A 73 7.50 12.40 -4.86
C ALA A 73 6.37 13.33 -4.36
N GLY A 74 5.80 13.06 -3.17
CA GLY A 74 4.78 13.88 -2.53
C GLY A 74 3.42 13.87 -3.24
N LYS A 75 3.17 12.90 -4.14
CA LYS A 75 1.94 12.81 -4.95
C LYS A 75 0.80 12.14 -4.22
N LEU A 76 1.13 11.17 -3.37
CA LEU A 76 0.16 10.39 -2.61
C LEU A 76 0.12 10.87 -1.16
N GLU A 77 -1.00 10.60 -0.50
CA GLU A 77 -1.12 10.60 0.95
C GLU A 77 -1.87 9.37 1.43
N ILE A 78 -1.53 8.93 2.64
CA ILE A 78 -2.20 7.80 3.29
C ILE A 78 -3.52 8.31 3.86
N GLN A 79 -4.63 7.85 3.29
CA GLN A 79 -5.96 8.15 3.81
C GLN A 79 -6.37 7.17 4.92
N MET A 80 -5.91 5.93 4.82
CA MET A 80 -6.26 4.87 5.76
C MET A 80 -5.07 3.94 5.99
N PHE A 81 -4.88 3.58 7.27
CA PHE A 81 -3.94 2.57 7.73
C PHE A 81 -4.63 1.75 8.83
N ILE A 82 -4.80 0.44 8.60
CA ILE A 82 -5.50 -0.45 9.52
C ILE A 82 -4.66 -1.72 9.73
N PRO A 83 -4.13 -1.96 10.94
CA PRO A 83 -3.63 -3.27 11.35
C PRO A 83 -4.75 -4.30 11.33
N LEU A 84 -4.53 -5.43 10.67
CA LEU A 84 -5.50 -6.50 10.54
C LEU A 84 -5.20 -7.64 11.49
N LEU A 85 -6.26 -8.18 12.09
CA LEU A 85 -6.23 -9.43 12.82
C LEU A 85 -6.88 -10.51 11.97
N SER A 86 -6.41 -11.75 12.14
CA SER A 86 -7.10 -12.91 11.57
C SER A 86 -8.56 -12.91 12.01
N TYR A 87 -9.48 -13.08 11.06
CA TYR A 87 -10.89 -13.21 11.40
C TYR A 87 -11.08 -14.42 12.30
N ARG A 88 -11.81 -14.25 13.41
CA ARG A 88 -11.90 -15.27 14.49
C ARG A 88 -12.28 -16.67 14.00
N GLY A 89 -13.12 -16.78 12.97
CA GLY A 89 -13.52 -18.05 12.37
C GLY A 89 -12.42 -18.80 11.59
N PHE A 90 -11.31 -18.12 11.27
CA PHE A 90 -10.12 -18.69 10.64
C PHE A 90 -8.92 -18.78 11.59
N ALA A 91 -9.03 -18.25 12.81
CA ALA A 91 -8.05 -18.51 13.84
C ALA A 91 -8.19 -19.97 14.28
N VAL A 92 -7.09 -20.73 14.28
CA VAL A 92 -7.09 -22.07 14.86
C VAL A 92 -7.52 -21.93 16.32
N ALA A 93 -8.50 -22.71 16.76
CA ALA A 93 -8.99 -22.66 18.14
C ALA A 93 -7.81 -22.92 19.09
N GLY A 94 -7.39 -21.89 19.83
CA GLY A 94 -6.37 -21.97 20.87
C GLY A 94 -5.05 -21.29 20.53
N GLN A 95 -4.97 -20.01 20.88
CA GLN A 95 -3.84 -19.38 21.56
C GLN A 95 -4.40 -18.31 22.50
#